data_AF-A0A9D1FZL9-F1
#
_entry.id   AF-A0A9D1FZL9-F1
#
_cell.length_a   1.000
_cell.length_b   1.000
_cell.length_c   1.000
_cell.angle_alpha   90.00
_cell.angle_beta   90.00
_cell.angle_gamma   90.00
#
_symmetry.space_group_name_H-M   'P 1'
#
loop_
_entity.id
_entity.type
_entity.pdbx_description
1 polymer ?
#
loop_
_entity_poly.entity_id
_entity_poly.type
_entity_poly.pdbx_seq_one_letter_code
_entity_poly.pdbx_strand_id
1 'polypeptide(L)'
;MNKWTQKAGQILRARMGQAAERRTSFYLVRGPFVLLIHLKMGWQYEAVFPETPSSSYFFYGCAFAGRAEGFLQHLAQWGGDSGSCALRFVRRVASDAEFEAFFAEAFAQFDAWTAAGKEAVRAQSQKLRQAFLQNITDFLKPLGFQKRSNHWLLPYRACAVMDFHAQKSSHSDTYYLRFCLFHRTASRVCLYCDVTPGVTGSIDWQLMDPALVRRAVEKTVREWIQPLLDMDGSALAVPEWLRQRAFSCECRSCADCWLESAFFPLIPKV
;
A
#
# COMPACT_ATOMS: atom_id res chain seq x y z
N MET A 1 -12.12 16.75 23.62
CA MET A 1 -12.58 15.49 22.99
C MET A 1 -13.62 15.85 21.95
N ASN A 2 -13.44 15.48 20.67
CA ASN A 2 -14.40 15.84 19.62
C ASN A 2 -15.76 15.13 19.85
N LYS A 3 -16.88 15.83 19.61
CA LYS A 3 -18.25 15.32 19.67
C LYS A 3 -18.39 13.97 18.95
N TRP A 4 -17.77 13.80 17.77
CA TRP A 4 -17.82 12.54 17.02
C TRP A 4 -17.03 11.41 17.66
N THR A 5 -15.94 11.69 18.38
CA THR A 5 -15.21 10.68 19.17
C THR A 5 -16.11 10.12 20.28
N GLN A 6 -16.81 10.99 21.00
CA GLN A 6 -17.73 10.57 22.06
C GLN A 6 -18.90 9.76 21.51
N LYS A 7 -19.51 10.24 20.42
CA LYS A 7 -20.62 9.59 19.74
C LYS A 7 -20.23 8.22 19.20
N ALA A 8 -19.04 8.08 18.60
CA ALA A 8 -18.52 6.81 18.11
C ALA A 8 -18.36 5.79 19.25
N GLY A 9 -17.76 6.21 20.37
CA GLY A 9 -17.62 5.37 21.56
C GLY A 9 -18.96 4.96 22.17
N GLN A 10 -19.97 5.84 22.15
CA GLN A 10 -21.33 5.50 22.59
C GLN A 10 -22.01 4.49 21.66
N ILE A 11 -21.98 4.71 20.34
CA ILE A 11 -22.57 3.80 19.35
C ILE A 11 -21.94 2.42 19.43
N LEU A 12 -20.62 2.33 19.56
CA LEU A 12 -19.92 1.04 19.63
C LEU A 12 -20.17 0.30 20.95
N ARG A 13 -20.23 1.03 22.08
CA ARG A 13 -20.64 0.44 23.37
C ARG A 13 -22.10 -0.01 23.37
N ALA A 14 -22.99 0.74 22.71
CA ALA A 14 -24.39 0.34 22.54
C ALA A 14 -24.50 -0.91 21.66
N ARG A 15 -23.62 -1.07 20.67
CA ARG A 15 -23.56 -2.26 19.82
C ARG A 15 -22.99 -3.49 20.54
N MET A 16 -22.08 -3.35 21.52
CA MET A 16 -21.42 -4.49 22.20
C MET A 16 -20.88 -4.21 23.62
N GLY A 17 -20.79 -5.27 24.44
CA GLY A 17 -20.24 -5.26 25.80
C GLY A 17 -18.71 -5.40 25.97
N GLN A 18 -17.91 -5.40 24.89
CA GLN A 18 -16.44 -5.55 24.96
C GLN A 18 -15.71 -4.58 24.00
N ALA A 19 -15.92 -3.27 24.16
CA ALA A 19 -15.14 -2.27 23.44
C ALA A 19 -13.84 -1.97 24.21
N ALA A 20 -12.70 -2.13 23.56
CA ALA A 20 -11.45 -1.52 24.02
C ALA A 20 -11.32 -0.12 23.40
N GLU A 21 -10.92 0.88 24.17
CA GLU A 21 -10.78 2.26 23.69
C GLU A 21 -9.31 2.70 23.72
N ARG A 22 -8.80 3.12 22.55
CA ARG A 22 -7.61 3.98 22.45
C ARG A 22 -8.11 5.32 21.90
N ARG A 23 -7.58 6.44 22.38
CA ARG A 23 -8.16 7.80 22.23
C ARG A 23 -8.64 8.24 20.82
N THR A 24 -8.22 7.59 19.73
CA THR A 24 -8.72 7.82 18.34
C THR A 24 -9.18 6.54 17.63
N SER A 25 -8.99 5.37 18.23
CA SER A 25 -9.24 4.06 17.64
C SER A 25 -10.18 3.26 18.54
N PHE A 26 -11.29 2.84 17.97
CA PHE A 26 -12.32 2.08 18.65
C PHE A 26 -12.37 0.67 18.09
N TYR A 27 -12.66 -0.32 18.93
CA TYR A 27 -12.70 -1.71 18.51
C TYR A 27 -14.00 -2.37 18.92
N LEU A 28 -14.55 -3.16 18.01
CA LEU A 28 -15.71 -4.00 18.21
C LEU A 28 -15.30 -5.44 17.91
N VAL A 29 -15.10 -6.26 18.95
CA VAL A 29 -14.56 -7.62 18.81
C VAL A 29 -15.71 -8.63 18.86
N ARG A 30 -16.04 -9.26 17.73
CA ARG A 30 -17.03 -10.32 17.63
C ARG A 30 -16.40 -11.51 16.91
N GLY A 31 -15.75 -12.38 17.70
CA GLY A 31 -14.95 -13.49 17.18
C GLY A 31 -15.66 -14.25 16.04
N PRO A 32 -14.98 -14.54 14.91
CA PRO A 32 -13.54 -14.35 14.65
C PRO A 32 -13.16 -12.96 14.12
N PHE A 33 -14.12 -12.03 14.02
CA PHE A 33 -13.93 -10.72 13.41
C PHE A 33 -13.74 -9.61 14.43
N VAL A 34 -12.92 -8.63 14.07
CA VAL A 34 -12.82 -7.37 14.81
C VAL A 34 -13.12 -6.23 13.86
N LEU A 35 -13.98 -5.30 14.26
CA LEU A 35 -14.18 -4.03 13.58
C LEU A 35 -13.39 -2.96 14.32
N LEU A 36 -12.24 -2.58 13.76
CA LEU A 36 -11.55 -1.35 14.13
C LEU A 36 -12.27 -0.19 13.46
N ILE A 37 -12.49 0.91 14.17
CA ILE A 37 -12.93 2.20 13.66
C ILE A 37 -11.92 3.25 14.11
N HIS A 38 -11.20 3.84 13.16
CA HIS A 38 -10.29 4.95 13.45
C HIS A 38 -10.95 6.25 13.05
N LEU A 39 -11.08 7.18 14.01
CA LEU A 39 -11.45 8.57 13.74
C LEU A 39 -10.17 9.42 13.66
N LYS A 40 -9.83 9.95 12.49
CA LYS A 40 -8.71 10.90 12.37
C LYS A 40 -9.09 12.13 11.56
N MET A 41 -8.75 13.29 12.14
CA MET A 41 -8.80 14.60 11.50
C MET A 41 -7.67 14.70 10.47
N GLY A 42 -7.99 15.14 9.24
CA GLY A 42 -6.98 15.61 8.30
C GLY A 42 -5.81 14.65 8.05
N TRP A 43 -6.10 13.43 7.58
CA TRP A 43 -5.02 12.51 7.22
C TRP A 43 -4.24 13.02 5.99
N GLN A 44 -2.95 13.29 6.20
CA GLN A 44 -1.89 13.35 5.18
C GLN A 44 -1.30 11.95 4.89
N TYR A 45 -2.07 10.88 5.05
CA TYR A 45 -1.93 9.76 4.13
C TYR A 45 -2.78 10.17 2.93
N GLU A 46 -2.23 11.02 2.06
CA GLU A 46 -1.71 10.57 0.77
C GLU A 46 -2.15 9.14 0.29
N ALA A 47 -3.40 8.76 0.51
CA ALA A 47 -4.18 8.06 -0.48
C ALA A 47 -4.88 9.20 -1.20
N VAL A 48 -4.57 9.40 -2.48
CA VAL A 48 -5.13 10.50 -3.26
C VAL A 48 -6.65 10.31 -3.34
N PHE A 49 -7.36 10.93 -2.41
CA PHE A 49 -8.77 11.26 -2.55
C PHE A 49 -8.80 12.73 -3.01
N PRO A 50 -9.51 13.06 -4.09
CA PRO A 50 -9.54 14.43 -4.61
C PRO A 50 -10.04 15.42 -3.54
N GLU A 51 -9.35 16.56 -3.47
CA GLU A 51 -9.57 17.79 -2.70
C GLU A 51 -10.35 17.69 -1.35
N THR A 52 -9.62 17.93 -0.27
CA THR A 52 -10.12 17.94 1.12
C THR A 52 -10.52 19.34 1.59
N PRO A 53 -11.81 19.60 1.85
CA PRO A 53 -12.19 20.62 2.81
C PRO A 53 -11.70 20.28 4.24
N SER A 54 -11.33 21.32 5.00
CA SER A 54 -10.66 21.28 6.30
C SER A 54 -11.46 20.70 7.49
N SER A 55 -12.66 20.15 7.24
CA SER A 55 -13.63 19.75 8.27
C SER A 55 -14.11 18.29 8.20
N SER A 56 -13.48 17.43 7.41
CA SER A 56 -13.93 16.03 7.22
C SER A 56 -13.10 14.99 7.98
N TYR A 57 -13.77 13.93 8.41
CA TYR A 57 -13.17 12.80 9.10
C TYR A 57 -13.30 11.53 8.24
N PHE A 58 -12.26 10.69 8.28
CA PHE A 58 -12.32 9.36 7.70
C PHE A 58 -12.63 8.35 8.80
N PHE A 59 -13.57 7.46 8.51
CA PHE A 59 -13.82 6.30 9.34
C PHE A 59 -13.37 5.05 8.61
N TYR A 60 -12.59 4.25 9.31
CA TYR A 60 -11.93 3.08 8.76
C TYR A 60 -12.43 1.81 9.46
N GLY A 61 -13.29 1.03 8.81
CA GLY A 61 -13.77 -0.27 9.25
C GLY A 61 -12.92 -1.40 8.67
N CYS A 62 -12.36 -2.29 9.49
CA CYS A 62 -11.69 -3.52 9.04
C CYS A 62 -12.42 -4.76 9.56
N ALA A 63 -12.33 -5.91 8.90
CA ALA A 63 -12.79 -7.18 9.45
C ALA A 63 -11.67 -8.23 9.44
N PHE A 64 -11.31 -8.74 10.62
CA PHE A 64 -10.20 -9.71 10.83
C PHE A 64 -10.68 -11.15 10.90
N ALA A 65 -9.76 -12.11 10.80
CA ALA A 65 -10.07 -13.51 11.06
C ALA A 65 -9.03 -14.13 12.01
N GLY A 66 -9.03 -13.73 13.29
CA GLY A 66 -8.02 -14.10 14.30
C GLY A 66 -8.59 -14.28 15.72
N ARG A 67 -7.87 -15.02 16.57
CA ARG A 67 -8.26 -15.27 17.98
C ARG A 67 -8.16 -13.97 18.80
N ALA A 68 -9.04 -13.82 19.79
CA ALA A 68 -9.10 -12.65 20.67
C ALA A 68 -7.88 -12.52 21.61
N GLU A 69 -7.19 -13.63 21.90
CA GLU A 69 -5.97 -13.62 22.73
C GLU A 69 -4.80 -12.97 21.97
N GLY A 70 -4.21 -11.92 22.54
CA GLY A 70 -3.10 -11.19 21.92
C GLY A 70 -3.49 -10.17 20.85
N PHE A 71 -4.78 -9.78 20.75
CA PHE A 71 -5.30 -8.83 19.76
C PHE A 71 -4.47 -7.53 19.62
N LEU A 72 -3.93 -6.98 20.70
CA LEU A 72 -3.08 -5.78 20.66
C LEU A 72 -1.75 -6.01 19.94
N GLN A 73 -1.18 -7.22 20.04
CA GLN A 73 0.01 -7.63 19.29
C GLN A 73 -0.34 -7.88 17.81
N HIS A 74 -1.52 -8.45 17.53
CA HIS A 74 -2.00 -8.66 16.16
C HIS A 74 -2.25 -7.34 15.41
N LEU A 75 -2.81 -6.32 16.08
CA LEU A 75 -2.92 -4.96 15.53
C LEU A 75 -1.56 -4.31 15.28
N ALA A 76 -0.57 -4.54 16.15
CA ALA A 76 0.78 -4.02 15.97
C ALA A 76 1.53 -4.68 14.80
N GLN A 77 1.14 -5.91 14.44
CA GLN A 77 1.68 -6.69 13.31
C GLN A 77 0.74 -6.66 12.10
N TRP A 78 -0.28 -5.78 12.11
CA TRP A 78 -1.33 -5.75 11.12
C TRP A 78 -0.76 -5.62 9.71
N GLY A 79 -1.14 -6.57 8.84
CA GLY A 79 -0.69 -6.59 7.45
C GLY A 79 0.76 -7.03 7.24
N GLY A 80 1.50 -7.32 8.31
CA GLY A 80 2.79 -7.98 8.23
C GLY A 80 2.67 -9.45 7.78
N ASP A 81 1.60 -10.15 8.18
CA ASP A 81 1.34 -11.52 7.74
C ASP A 81 0.46 -11.59 6.48
N SER A 82 0.62 -12.67 5.69
CA SER A 82 -0.17 -12.95 4.49
C SER A 82 -1.51 -13.66 4.80
N GLY A 83 -1.71 -14.08 6.05
CA GLY A 83 -2.87 -14.82 6.53
C GLY A 83 -3.99 -13.95 7.10
N SER A 84 -3.71 -12.68 7.39
CA SER A 84 -4.67 -11.69 7.86
C SER A 84 -5.67 -11.37 6.76
N CYS A 85 -6.91 -11.74 7.01
CA CYS A 85 -8.04 -11.23 6.23
C CYS A 85 -8.30 -9.79 6.66
N ALA A 86 -8.30 -8.84 5.72
CA ALA A 86 -8.65 -7.46 5.99
C ALA A 86 -9.48 -6.96 4.80
N LEU A 87 -10.80 -7.09 4.91
CA LEU A 87 -11.70 -6.27 4.10
C LEU A 87 -11.95 -4.96 4.82
N ARG A 88 -11.86 -3.88 4.07
CA ARG A 88 -12.00 -2.51 4.54
C ARG A 88 -13.33 -1.92 4.08
N PHE A 89 -13.93 -1.13 4.96
CA PHE A 89 -15.04 -0.25 4.68
C PHE A 89 -14.65 1.15 5.13
N VAL A 90 -14.49 2.07 4.18
CA VAL A 90 -14.02 3.43 4.47
C VAL A 90 -14.93 4.44 3.81
N ARG A 91 -15.26 5.48 4.56
CA ARG A 91 -16.02 6.61 4.03
C ARG A 91 -15.55 7.91 4.65
N ARG A 92 -15.60 8.97 3.84
CA ARG A 92 -15.50 10.35 4.30
C ARG A 92 -16.83 10.75 4.92
N VAL A 93 -16.78 11.39 6.08
CA VAL A 93 -17.96 11.89 6.79
C VAL A 93 -17.76 13.37 7.07
N ALA A 94 -18.74 14.17 6.68
CA ALA A 94 -18.76 15.64 6.82
C ALA A 94 -19.96 16.17 7.62
N SER A 95 -20.89 15.32 8.04
CA SER A 95 -22.08 15.70 8.81
C SER A 95 -22.49 14.66 9.86
N ASP A 96 -23.30 15.06 10.85
CA ASP A 96 -23.84 14.15 11.89
C ASP A 96 -24.71 13.04 11.27
N ALA A 97 -25.43 13.33 10.18
CA ALA A 97 -26.25 12.35 9.46
C ALA A 97 -25.39 11.34 8.69
N GLU A 98 -24.35 11.79 7.98
CA GLU A 98 -23.38 10.90 7.32
C GLU A 98 -22.61 10.03 8.33
N PHE A 99 -22.36 10.57 9.52
CA PHE A 99 -21.73 9.85 10.61
C PHE A 99 -22.60 8.67 11.06
N GLU A 100 -23.89 8.91 11.34
CA GLU A 100 -24.80 7.84 11.76
C GLU A 100 -25.02 6.80 10.66
N ALA A 101 -25.21 7.26 9.41
CA ALA A 101 -25.30 6.37 8.26
C ALA A 101 -24.04 5.50 8.10
N PHE A 102 -22.85 6.04 8.42
CA PHE A 102 -21.60 5.28 8.28
C PHE A 102 -21.60 4.09 9.23
N PHE A 103 -22.00 4.29 10.48
CA PHE A 103 -22.07 3.21 11.46
C PHE A 103 -23.12 2.17 11.08
N ALA A 104 -24.30 2.61 10.62
CA ALA A 104 -25.34 1.68 10.16
C ALA A 104 -24.85 0.79 9.00
N GLU A 105 -24.24 1.38 7.98
CA GLU A 105 -23.70 0.65 6.83
C GLU A 105 -22.51 -0.23 7.20
N ALA A 106 -21.57 0.28 8.00
CA ALA A 106 -20.41 -0.48 8.45
C ALA A 106 -20.83 -1.70 9.28
N PHE A 107 -21.84 -1.56 10.14
CA PHE A 107 -22.38 -2.68 10.91
C PHE A 107 -23.12 -3.68 10.02
N ALA A 108 -23.93 -3.23 9.06
CA ALA A 108 -24.58 -4.11 8.10
C ALA A 108 -23.56 -4.91 7.28
N GLN A 109 -22.49 -4.25 6.82
CA GLN A 109 -21.42 -4.89 6.06
C GLN A 109 -20.63 -5.89 6.93
N PHE A 110 -20.36 -5.54 8.18
CA PHE A 110 -19.68 -6.42 9.13
C PHE A 110 -20.52 -7.65 9.50
N ASP A 111 -21.83 -7.48 9.70
CA ASP A 111 -22.76 -8.58 9.93
C ASP A 111 -22.83 -9.49 8.69
N ALA A 112 -22.83 -8.93 7.48
CA ALA A 112 -22.79 -9.70 6.25
C ALA A 112 -21.49 -10.51 6.10
N TRP A 113 -20.33 -9.93 6.43
CA TRP A 113 -19.05 -10.67 6.44
C TRP A 113 -19.03 -11.76 7.51
N THR A 114 -19.61 -11.48 8.68
CA THR A 114 -19.75 -12.48 9.75
C THR A 114 -20.59 -13.65 9.29
N ALA A 115 -21.74 -13.39 8.65
CA ALA A 115 -22.62 -14.41 8.11
C ALA A 115 -21.97 -15.21 6.97
N ALA A 116 -21.18 -14.56 6.11
CA ALA A 116 -20.44 -15.24 5.04
C ALA A 116 -19.33 -16.17 5.57
N GLY A 117 -18.79 -15.88 6.76
CA GLY A 117 -17.74 -16.66 7.39
C GLY A 117 -16.34 -16.38 6.85
N LYS A 118 -15.33 -16.83 7.63
CA LYS A 118 -13.90 -16.51 7.42
C LYS A 118 -13.40 -16.81 6.00
N GLU A 119 -13.71 -17.98 5.47
CA GLU A 119 -13.16 -18.43 4.19
C GLU A 119 -13.72 -17.63 3.00
N ALA A 120 -15.01 -17.29 3.03
CA ALA A 120 -15.62 -16.45 2.01
C ALA A 120 -15.03 -15.03 1.99
N VAL A 121 -14.84 -14.44 3.18
CA VAL A 121 -14.19 -13.12 3.33
C VAL A 121 -12.74 -13.17 2.84
N ARG A 122 -12.01 -14.25 3.14
CA ARG A 122 -10.64 -14.46 2.66
C ARG A 122 -10.58 -14.55 1.14
N ALA A 123 -11.46 -15.34 0.53
CA ALA A 123 -11.55 -15.46 -0.93
C ALA A 123 -11.85 -14.11 -1.59
N GLN A 124 -12.75 -13.32 -1.01
CA GLN A 124 -13.06 -11.97 -1.50
C GLN A 124 -11.85 -11.04 -1.40
N SER A 125 -11.12 -11.04 -0.28
CA SER A 125 -9.89 -10.25 -0.11
C SER A 125 -8.83 -10.63 -1.15
N GLN A 126 -8.63 -11.93 -1.39
CA GLN A 126 -7.71 -12.43 -2.41
C GLN A 126 -8.12 -12.00 -3.82
N LYS A 127 -9.41 -12.07 -4.16
CA LYS A 127 -9.94 -11.63 -5.46
C LYS A 127 -9.66 -10.16 -5.71
N LEU A 128 -9.94 -9.30 -4.72
CA LEU A 128 -9.69 -7.85 -4.83
C LEU A 128 -8.19 -7.55 -4.98
N ARG A 129 -7.33 -8.22 -4.20
CA ARG A 129 -5.87 -8.05 -4.29
C ARG A 129 -5.33 -8.52 -5.64
N GLN A 130 -5.84 -9.63 -6.16
CA GLN A 130 -5.48 -10.12 -7.48
C GLN A 130 -5.86 -9.12 -8.57
N ALA A 131 -7.06 -8.53 -8.50
CA ALA A 131 -7.47 -7.49 -9.44
C ALA A 131 -6.56 -6.25 -9.39
N PHE A 132 -6.15 -5.81 -8.19
CA PHE A 132 -5.19 -4.73 -8.01
C PHE A 132 -3.84 -5.04 -8.71
N LEU A 133 -3.25 -6.21 -8.46
CA LEU A 133 -1.99 -6.62 -9.10
C LEU A 133 -2.16 -6.86 -10.61
N GLN A 134 -3.34 -7.29 -11.06
CA GLN A 134 -3.62 -7.49 -12.47
C GLN A 134 -3.56 -6.17 -13.24
N ASN A 135 -4.10 -5.07 -12.68
CA ASN A 135 -4.00 -3.75 -13.28
C ASN A 135 -2.55 -3.32 -13.58
N ILE A 136 -1.59 -3.69 -12.73
CA ILE A 136 -0.16 -3.43 -12.95
C ILE A 136 0.38 -4.36 -14.05
N THR A 137 -0.01 -5.64 -14.00
CA THR A 137 0.42 -6.67 -14.96
C THR A 137 0.03 -6.32 -16.39
N ASP A 138 -1.15 -5.74 -16.60
CA ASP A 138 -1.66 -5.39 -17.92
C ASP A 138 -0.78 -4.37 -18.65
N PHE A 139 -0.06 -3.50 -17.93
CA PHE A 139 0.89 -2.55 -18.52
C PHE A 139 2.27 -3.13 -18.75
N LEU A 140 2.75 -3.98 -17.82
CA LEU A 140 4.13 -4.45 -17.83
C LEU A 140 4.32 -5.70 -18.71
N LYS A 141 3.32 -6.58 -18.80
CA LYS A 141 3.39 -7.81 -19.58
C LYS A 141 3.64 -7.56 -21.09
N PRO A 142 3.00 -6.57 -21.76
CA PRO A 142 3.30 -6.25 -23.15
C PRO A 142 4.75 -5.83 -23.40
N LEU A 143 5.43 -5.30 -22.37
CA LEU A 143 6.84 -4.90 -22.44
C LEU A 143 7.82 -6.06 -22.16
N GLY A 144 7.31 -7.29 -21.99
CA GLY A 144 8.11 -8.49 -21.76
C GLY A 144 8.41 -8.80 -20.28
N PHE A 145 7.89 -8.02 -19.33
CA PHE A 145 8.09 -8.30 -17.91
C PHE A 145 7.41 -9.61 -17.49
N GLN A 146 8.12 -10.40 -16.68
CA GLN A 146 7.64 -11.64 -16.09
C GLN A 146 7.22 -11.42 -14.64
N LYS A 147 5.94 -11.71 -14.34
CA LYS A 147 5.40 -11.59 -12.98
C LYS A 147 5.90 -12.73 -12.09
N ARG A 148 6.45 -12.40 -10.93
CA ARG A 148 6.79 -13.32 -9.84
C ARG A 148 6.28 -12.75 -8.52
N SER A 149 5.16 -13.28 -8.01
CA SER A 149 4.48 -12.73 -6.83
C SER A 149 4.11 -11.25 -7.05
N ASN A 150 4.67 -10.33 -6.28
CA ASN A 150 4.47 -8.88 -6.38
C ASN A 150 5.58 -8.15 -7.16
N HIS A 151 6.47 -8.91 -7.81
CA HIS A 151 7.51 -8.40 -8.68
C HIS A 151 7.13 -8.63 -10.14
N TRP A 152 7.57 -7.70 -10.98
CA TRP A 152 7.57 -7.85 -12.43
C TRP A 152 9.00 -7.60 -12.87
N LEU A 153 9.66 -8.65 -13.35
CA LEU A 153 11.08 -8.63 -13.68
C LEU A 153 11.28 -8.69 -15.19
N LEU A 154 12.21 -7.89 -15.69
CA LEU A 154 12.66 -7.92 -17.07
C LEU A 154 14.20 -7.95 -17.09
N PRO A 155 14.84 -8.99 -17.64
CA PRO A 155 16.27 -8.96 -17.91
C PRO A 155 16.60 -7.71 -18.73
N TYR A 156 17.49 -6.88 -18.21
CA TYR A 156 17.83 -5.61 -18.81
C TYR A 156 19.33 -5.57 -19.08
N ARG A 157 19.71 -5.69 -20.35
CA ARG A 157 21.11 -5.76 -20.80
C ARG A 157 21.83 -6.98 -20.18
N ALA A 158 23.14 -7.11 -20.40
CA ALA A 158 23.88 -8.33 -20.05
C ALA A 158 23.95 -8.62 -18.54
N CYS A 159 23.89 -7.58 -17.72
CA CYS A 159 24.21 -7.68 -16.30
C CYS A 159 23.15 -7.08 -15.35
N ALA A 160 22.08 -6.46 -15.85
CA ALA A 160 21.09 -5.79 -15.02
C ALA A 160 19.68 -6.39 -15.17
N VAL A 161 18.81 -6.02 -14.24
CA VAL A 161 17.40 -6.41 -14.18
C VAL A 161 16.59 -5.16 -13.85
N MET A 162 15.54 -4.94 -14.63
CA MET A 162 14.45 -4.03 -14.27
C MET A 162 13.44 -4.79 -13.41
N ASP A 163 13.03 -4.18 -12.32
CA ASP A 163 11.98 -4.70 -11.45
C ASP A 163 10.95 -3.60 -11.17
N PHE A 164 9.70 -3.86 -11.52
CA PHE A 164 8.60 -3.12 -10.92
C PHE A 164 8.12 -3.92 -9.72
N HIS A 165 8.15 -3.34 -8.53
CA HIS A 165 7.83 -4.03 -7.29
C HIS A 165 6.66 -3.34 -6.61
N ALA A 166 5.55 -4.06 -6.46
CA ALA A 166 4.52 -3.71 -5.49
C ALA A 166 4.97 -4.21 -4.12
N GLN A 167 5.80 -3.44 -3.43
CA GLN A 167 6.36 -3.80 -2.14
C GLN A 167 5.32 -3.68 -1.04
N LYS A 168 4.94 -4.82 -0.46
CA LYS A 168 4.09 -4.81 0.73
C LYS A 168 4.83 -4.14 1.89
N SER A 169 4.17 -3.22 2.57
CA SER A 169 4.69 -2.63 3.81
C SER A 169 4.89 -3.71 4.86
N SER A 170 6.00 -3.66 5.60
CA SER A 170 6.24 -4.54 6.75
C SER A 170 5.38 -4.18 7.96
N HIS A 171 4.74 -3.01 7.94
CA HIS A 171 4.00 -2.44 9.07
C HIS A 171 2.48 -2.36 8.83
N SER A 172 2.03 -2.63 7.60
CA SER A 172 0.65 -2.43 7.19
C SER A 172 0.29 -3.27 5.97
N ASP A 173 -0.99 -3.55 5.75
CA ASP A 173 -1.46 -4.24 4.54
C ASP A 173 -1.63 -3.23 3.39
N THR A 174 -0.56 -2.50 3.08
CA THR A 174 -0.46 -1.46 2.04
C THR A 174 0.75 -1.73 1.15
N TYR A 175 0.83 -1.07 0.00
CA TYR A 175 1.89 -1.28 -0.98
C TYR A 175 2.64 0.02 -1.29
N TYR A 176 3.96 -0.03 -1.31
CA TYR A 176 4.77 0.94 -2.05
C TYR A 176 4.89 0.44 -3.50
N LEU A 177 4.61 1.31 -4.47
CA LEU A 177 4.89 0.99 -5.86
C LEU A 177 6.28 1.51 -6.19
N ARG A 178 7.17 0.64 -6.65
CA ARG A 178 8.57 0.98 -6.89
C ARG A 178 9.02 0.50 -8.25
N PHE A 179 9.83 1.32 -8.91
CA PHE A 179 10.64 0.91 -10.05
C PHE A 179 12.08 0.77 -9.59
N CYS A 180 12.72 -0.33 -9.92
CA CYS A 180 14.02 -0.72 -9.42
C CYS A 180 14.95 -1.16 -10.57
N LEU A 181 16.23 -0.85 -10.43
CA LEU A 181 17.31 -1.38 -11.25
C LEU A 181 18.35 -2.01 -10.35
N PHE A 182 18.78 -3.22 -10.69
CA PHE A 182 19.86 -3.90 -9.97
C PHE A 182 20.65 -4.86 -10.84
N HIS A 183 21.88 -5.15 -10.41
CA HIS A 183 22.72 -6.14 -11.07
C HIS A 183 22.17 -7.55 -10.83
N ARG A 184 22.21 -8.43 -11.84
CA ARG A 184 21.65 -9.80 -11.77
C ARG A 184 22.17 -10.66 -10.62
N THR A 185 23.37 -10.36 -10.11
CA THR A 185 24.00 -11.06 -8.97
C THR A 185 23.87 -10.31 -7.65
N ALA A 186 23.27 -9.11 -7.65
CA ALA A 186 23.12 -8.33 -6.43
C ALA A 186 22.06 -8.97 -5.52
N SER A 187 22.36 -9.00 -4.24
CA SER A 187 21.41 -9.42 -3.19
C SER A 187 20.43 -8.32 -2.80
N ARG A 188 20.62 -7.09 -3.31
CA ARG A 188 19.82 -5.90 -3.00
C ARG A 188 19.65 -5.01 -4.23
N VAL A 189 18.65 -4.14 -4.18
CA VAL A 189 18.38 -3.14 -5.23
C VAL A 189 19.47 -2.08 -5.25
N CYS A 190 20.01 -1.74 -6.42
CA CYS A 190 21.05 -0.72 -6.57
C CYS A 190 20.45 0.70 -6.70
N LEU A 191 19.33 0.80 -7.41
CA LEU A 191 18.58 2.04 -7.63
C LEU A 191 17.08 1.76 -7.50
N TYR A 192 16.35 2.61 -6.78
CA TYR A 192 14.89 2.57 -6.79
C TYR A 192 14.27 3.97 -6.90
N CYS A 193 13.12 4.04 -7.56
CA CYS A 193 12.27 5.22 -7.67
C CYS A 193 10.88 4.85 -7.14
N ASP A 194 10.32 5.69 -6.27
CA ASP A 194 8.94 5.52 -5.83
C ASP A 194 7.99 5.97 -6.97
N VAL A 195 7.08 5.08 -7.33
CA VAL A 195 6.04 5.26 -8.36
C VAL A 195 4.74 5.74 -7.73
N THR A 196 4.60 5.61 -6.41
CA THR A 196 3.34 5.80 -5.71
C THR A 196 2.71 7.16 -6.06
N PRO A 197 1.49 7.17 -6.65
CA PRO A 197 0.93 8.41 -7.20
C PRO A 197 0.64 9.46 -6.15
N GLY A 198 1.22 10.65 -6.35
CA GLY A 198 0.94 11.86 -5.60
C GLY A 198 1.59 11.94 -4.22
N VAL A 199 2.41 10.94 -3.86
CA VAL A 199 2.71 10.65 -2.45
C VAL A 199 4.05 9.98 -2.20
N THR A 200 4.66 10.24 -1.04
CA THR A 200 5.90 9.56 -0.58
C THR A 200 5.62 8.33 0.30
N GLY A 201 4.38 7.85 0.31
CA GLY A 201 3.89 6.79 1.20
C GLY A 201 3.54 5.46 0.51
N SER A 202 2.99 4.54 1.30
CA SER A 202 2.35 3.33 0.79
C SER A 202 0.87 3.57 0.54
N ILE A 203 0.30 2.86 -0.43
CA ILE A 203 -1.11 2.96 -0.83
C ILE A 203 -1.91 1.78 -0.34
N ASP A 204 -3.16 2.05 0.02
CA ASP A 204 -4.12 1.02 0.34
C ASP A 204 -4.69 0.40 -0.95
N TRP A 205 -4.33 -0.85 -1.22
CA TRP A 205 -4.69 -1.54 -2.46
C TRP A 205 -6.20 -1.79 -2.63
N GLN A 206 -6.98 -1.72 -1.55
CA GLN A 206 -8.42 -1.93 -1.59
C GLN A 206 -9.18 -0.62 -1.79
N LEU A 207 -8.62 0.50 -1.33
CA LEU A 207 -9.31 1.80 -1.29
C LEU A 207 -8.81 2.78 -2.34
N MET A 208 -7.60 2.56 -2.87
CA MET A 208 -7.05 3.41 -3.91
C MET A 208 -7.90 3.28 -5.18
N ASP A 209 -8.22 4.43 -5.80
CA ASP A 209 -8.87 4.46 -7.11
C ASP A 209 -8.00 3.70 -8.13
N PRO A 210 -8.51 2.62 -8.75
CA PRO A 210 -7.78 1.88 -9.77
C PRO A 210 -7.28 2.77 -10.91
N ALA A 211 -8.01 3.82 -11.29
CA ALA A 211 -7.60 4.73 -12.35
C ALA A 211 -6.36 5.56 -11.98
N LEU A 212 -6.14 5.86 -10.69
CA LEU A 212 -4.93 6.54 -10.24
C LEU A 212 -3.72 5.62 -10.31
N VAL A 213 -3.87 4.36 -9.89
CA VAL A 213 -2.80 3.34 -9.99
C VAL A 213 -2.43 3.13 -11.45
N ARG A 214 -3.43 2.95 -12.32
CA ARG A 214 -3.21 2.76 -13.77
C ARG A 214 -2.45 3.95 -14.38
N ARG A 215 -2.88 5.18 -14.10
CA ARG A 215 -2.19 6.40 -14.57
C ARG A 215 -0.75 6.49 -14.07
N ALA A 216 -0.48 6.09 -12.82
CA ALA A 216 0.88 6.10 -12.27
C ALA A 216 1.77 5.08 -12.98
N VAL A 217 1.28 3.84 -13.16
CA VAL A 217 2.01 2.78 -13.86
C VAL A 217 2.25 3.16 -15.32
N GLU A 218 1.23 3.68 -16.01
CA GLU A 218 1.33 4.16 -17.39
C GLU A 218 2.37 5.28 -17.53
N LYS A 219 2.35 6.24 -16.59
CA LYS A 219 3.33 7.32 -16.52
C LYS A 219 4.74 6.77 -16.36
N THR A 220 4.96 5.84 -15.42
CA THR A 220 6.25 5.16 -15.22
C THR A 220 6.68 4.41 -16.46
N VAL A 221 5.76 3.72 -17.15
CA VAL A 221 6.06 3.03 -18.40
C VAL A 221 6.56 4.02 -19.45
N ARG A 222 5.80 5.10 -19.68
CA ARG A 222 6.11 6.09 -20.72
C ARG A 222 7.36 6.91 -20.42
N GLU A 223 7.55 7.32 -19.17
CA GLU A 223 8.60 8.27 -18.80
C GLU A 223 9.89 7.57 -18.38
N TRP A 224 9.82 6.35 -17.85
CA TRP A 224 11.00 5.67 -17.28
C TRP A 224 11.32 4.36 -18.00
N ILE A 225 10.36 3.45 -18.15
CA ILE A 225 10.64 2.10 -18.65
C ILE A 225 10.92 2.12 -20.15
N GLN A 226 10.02 2.65 -20.97
CA GLN A 226 10.16 2.67 -22.42
C GLN A 226 11.42 3.41 -22.87
N PRO A 227 11.74 4.61 -22.33
CA PRO A 227 12.99 5.29 -22.69
C PRO A 227 14.24 4.47 -22.37
N LEU A 228 14.27 3.72 -21.25
CA LEU A 228 15.40 2.83 -20.95
C LEU A 228 15.48 1.64 -21.91
N LEU A 229 14.35 1.10 -22.35
CA LEU A 229 14.31 0.02 -23.34
C LEU A 229 14.76 0.49 -24.73
N ASP A 230 14.49 1.74 -25.09
CA ASP A 230 14.86 2.33 -26.38
C ASP A 230 16.33 2.80 -26.42
N MET A 231 17.01 2.90 -25.27
CA MET A 231 18.41 3.32 -25.21
C MET A 231 19.37 2.26 -25.76
N ASP A 232 20.31 2.71 -26.60
CA ASP A 232 21.39 1.86 -27.13
C ASP A 232 22.23 1.23 -26.00
N GLY A 233 22.58 -0.05 -26.21
CA GLY A 233 23.01 -1.00 -25.18
C GLY A 233 24.46 -0.88 -24.73
N SER A 234 25.25 0.01 -25.32
CA SER A 234 26.70 0.12 -25.09
C SER A 234 27.07 0.88 -23.82
N ALA A 235 26.29 1.89 -23.42
CA ALA A 235 26.50 2.63 -22.19
C ALA A 235 25.41 2.25 -21.20
N LEU A 236 25.72 1.31 -20.30
CA LEU A 236 24.98 1.02 -19.08
C LEU A 236 25.04 2.27 -18.16
N ALA A 237 24.50 3.39 -18.63
CA ALA A 237 24.36 4.66 -17.94
C ALA A 237 22.85 4.91 -17.71
N VAL A 238 22.32 4.64 -16.51
CA VAL A 238 21.22 5.38 -15.87
C VAL A 238 21.26 6.85 -16.29
N PRO A 239 20.26 7.29 -17.05
CA PRO A 239 20.17 8.68 -17.46
C PRO A 239 20.06 9.62 -16.26
N GLU A 240 20.59 10.84 -16.42
CA GLU A 240 20.53 11.88 -15.39
C GLU A 240 19.10 12.16 -14.91
N TRP A 241 18.13 12.11 -15.82
CA TRP A 241 16.72 12.28 -15.47
C TRP A 241 16.22 11.19 -14.51
N LEU A 242 16.69 9.95 -14.62
CA LEU A 242 16.30 8.88 -13.70
C LEU A 242 17.06 9.02 -12.37
N ARG A 243 18.35 9.41 -12.44
CA ARG A 243 19.21 9.60 -11.26
C ARG A 243 18.61 10.61 -10.27
N GLN A 244 18.09 11.74 -10.75
CA GLN A 244 17.49 12.77 -9.88
C GLN A 244 16.23 12.31 -9.14
N ARG A 245 15.58 11.24 -9.62
CA ARG A 245 14.36 10.65 -9.04
C ARG A 245 14.67 9.40 -8.22
N ALA A 246 15.91 8.93 -8.29
CA ALA A 246 16.35 7.69 -7.71
C ALA A 246 16.85 7.92 -6.29
N PHE A 247 16.44 7.04 -5.41
CA PHE A 247 17.10 6.82 -4.15
C PHE A 247 18.19 5.77 -4.38
N SER A 248 19.43 6.12 -4.05
CA SER A 248 20.52 5.14 -4.00
C SER A 248 20.29 4.21 -2.81
N CYS A 249 20.71 2.96 -2.93
CA CYS A 249 20.74 2.11 -1.76
C CYS A 249 21.83 2.64 -0.80
N GLU A 250 21.51 2.83 0.49
CA GLU A 250 22.49 3.20 1.53
C GLU A 250 23.51 2.06 1.82
N CYS A 251 23.60 1.08 0.93
CA CYS A 251 24.28 -0.18 1.18
C CYS A 251 25.80 -0.02 0.96
N ARG A 252 26.53 0.33 2.03
CA ARG A 252 28.00 0.36 2.06
C ARG A 252 28.69 -0.94 1.65
N SER A 253 27.98 -2.08 1.66
CA SER A 253 28.52 -3.40 1.30
C SER A 253 28.54 -3.67 -0.20
N CYS A 254 28.06 -2.72 -1.01
CA CYS A 254 28.08 -2.79 -2.45
C CYS A 254 29.43 -2.28 -3.00
N ALA A 255 30.54 -2.78 -2.45
CA ALA A 255 31.88 -2.49 -2.98
C ALA A 255 32.04 -2.93 -4.46
N ASP A 256 31.14 -3.81 -4.91
CA ASP A 256 30.97 -4.26 -6.30
C ASP A 256 29.72 -3.68 -6.99
N CYS A 257 29.10 -2.62 -6.44
CA CYS A 257 28.04 -1.91 -7.14
C CYS A 257 28.66 -1.17 -8.31
N TRP A 258 28.71 -1.87 -9.43
CA TRP A 258 29.07 -1.34 -10.74
C TRP A 258 28.19 -0.11 -11.12
N LEU A 259 27.04 0.03 -10.44
CA LEU A 259 26.14 1.19 -10.47
C LEU A 259 26.60 2.42 -9.63
N GLU A 260 27.71 2.37 -8.88
CA GLU A 260 28.36 3.54 -8.26
C GLU A 260 29.55 4.03 -9.10
N SER A 261 30.40 3.13 -9.59
CA SER A 261 31.63 3.48 -10.31
C SER A 261 31.41 3.99 -11.74
N ALA A 262 30.33 3.59 -12.41
CA ALA A 262 29.95 4.14 -13.72
C ALA A 262 29.01 5.36 -13.64
N PHE A 263 28.70 5.86 -12.43
CA PHE A 263 27.41 6.54 -12.20
C PHE A 263 27.38 7.67 -11.19
N PHE A 264 28.13 7.58 -10.11
CA PHE A 264 28.23 8.65 -9.13
C PHE A 264 29.70 9.05 -9.14
N PRO A 265 30.08 10.19 -9.78
CA PRO A 265 31.41 10.71 -9.55
C PRO A 265 31.50 10.93 -8.04
N LEU A 266 32.44 10.22 -7.43
CA LEU A 266 32.66 10.16 -5.99
C LEU A 266 32.46 11.54 -5.37
N ILE A 267 31.42 11.72 -4.57
CA ILE A 267 31.40 12.80 -3.58
C ILE A 267 32.63 12.53 -2.71
N PRO A 268 33.58 13.47 -2.60
CA PRO A 268 34.76 13.27 -1.79
C PRO A 268 34.33 12.87 -0.38
N LYS A 269 34.83 11.74 0.11
CA LYS A 269 34.67 11.37 1.51
C LYS A 269 35.39 12.45 2.34
N VAL A 270 34.64 13.25 3.06
CA VAL A 270 35.15 14.13 4.13
C VAL A 270 35.26 13.31 5.40
#